data_AF-A0A497SYW8-F1
#
_entry.id   AF-A0A497SYW8-F1
#
_cell.length_a   1.000
_cell.length_b   1.000
_cell.length_c   1.000
_cell.angle_alpha   90.00
_cell.angle_beta   90.00
_cell.angle_gamma   90.00
#
_symmetry.space_group_name_H-M   'P 1'
#
loop_
_entity.id
_entity.type
_entity.pdbx_description
1 polymer ?
#
loop_
_entity_poly.entity_id
_entity_poly.type
_entity_poly.pdbx_seq_one_letter_code
_entity_poly.pdbx_strand_id
1 'polypeptide(L)' 'MATYRYPLEYDSRIEKALERLRQMGLKVHVYSENPDTAFIFITLESIFGLIKRQIKYPNKEIYYEEPYVVIKVWRES' A
#
# COMPACT_ATOMS: atom_id res chain seq x y z
N MET A 1 0.73 -23.61 -32.18
CA MET A 1 1.63 -23.36 -31.03
C MET A 1 0.88 -22.45 -30.06
N ALA A 2 0.59 -22.89 -28.85
CA ALA A 2 -0.03 -22.02 -27.84
C ALA A 2 1.03 -21.03 -27.34
N THR A 3 0.78 -19.73 -27.47
CA THR A 3 1.65 -18.68 -26.91
C THR A 3 1.53 -18.74 -25.39
N TYR A 4 2.59 -19.15 -24.70
CA TYR A 4 2.65 -19.06 -23.24
C TYR A 4 2.64 -17.57 -22.86
N ARG A 5 1.56 -17.09 -22.25
CA ARG A 5 1.53 -15.74 -21.67
C ARG A 5 2.15 -15.81 -20.28
N TYR A 6 3.13 -14.94 -20.03
CA TYR A 6 3.70 -14.77 -18.69
C TYR A 6 2.67 -14.08 -17.78
N PRO A 7 2.62 -14.43 -16.49
CA PRO A 7 1.81 -13.73 -15.51
C PRO A 7 2.11 -12.23 -15.45
N LEU A 8 1.06 -11.43 -15.24
CA LEU A 8 1.13 -9.97 -15.17
C LEU A 8 2.10 -9.45 -14.09
N GLU A 9 2.38 -10.21 -13.04
CA GLU A 9 3.36 -9.89 -12.01
C GLU A 9 4.80 -9.72 -12.54
N TYR A 10 5.13 -10.35 -13.67
CA TYR A 10 6.43 -10.24 -14.35
C TYR A 10 6.43 -9.16 -15.43
N ASP A 11 5.34 -8.42 -15.61
CA ASP A 11 5.32 -7.28 -16.52
C ASP A 11 6.19 -6.16 -15.95
N SER A 12 7.20 -5.73 -16.72
CA SER A 12 8.14 -4.68 -16.32
C SER A 12 7.47 -3.35 -15.88
N ARG A 13 6.24 -3.08 -16.34
CA ARG A 13 5.47 -1.89 -15.93
C ARG A 13 4.90 -2.09 -14.53
N ILE A 14 4.45 -3.30 -14.20
CA ILE A 14 3.99 -3.66 -12.85
C ILE A 14 5.16 -3.64 -11.89
N GLU A 15 6.30 -4.23 -12.24
CA GLU A 15 7.51 -4.19 -11.41
C GLU A 15 7.93 -2.75 -11.05
N LYS A 16 7.96 -1.86 -12.05
CA LYS A 16 8.25 -0.43 -11.84
C LYS A 16 7.21 0.26 -10.98
N ALA A 17 5.93 -0.08 -11.12
CA ALA A 17 4.87 0.46 -10.27
C ALA A 17 5.04 0.03 -8.81
N LEU A 18 5.33 -1.26 -8.57
CA LEU A 18 5.59 -1.79 -7.23
C LEU A 18 6.82 -1.15 -6.59
N GLU A 19 7.87 -0.94 -7.36
CA GLU A 19 9.07 -0.27 -6.88
C GLU A 19 8.76 1.16 -6.41
N ARG A 20 8.01 1.94 -7.20
CA ARG A 20 7.58 3.30 -6.81
C ARG A 20 6.75 3.28 -5.52
N LEU A 21 5.82 2.35 -5.38
CA LEU A 21 5.02 2.21 -4.15
C LEU A 21 5.91 1.89 -2.94
N ARG A 22 6.89 0.98 -3.10
CA ARG A 22 7.87 0.67 -2.04
C ARG A 22 8.75 1.87 -1.69
N GLN A 23 9.17 2.65 -2.69
CA GLN A 23 9.92 3.91 -2.49
C GLN A 23 9.10 4.96 -1.73
N MET A 24 7.77 4.97 -1.91
CA MET A 24 6.86 5.76 -1.08
C MET A 24 6.73 5.22 0.35
N GLY A 25 7.35 4.08 0.69
CA GLY A 25 7.26 3.47 2.02
C GLY A 25 6.00 2.63 2.24
N LEU A 26 5.29 2.24 1.18
CA LEU A 26 4.17 1.30 1.25
C LEU A 26 4.69 -0.15 1.25
N LYS A 27 4.05 -1.01 2.04
CA LYS A 27 4.27 -2.46 2.01
C LYS A 27 3.28 -3.06 1.01
N VAL A 28 3.81 -3.60 -0.09
CA VAL A 28 3.01 -4.08 -1.22
C VAL A 28 3.29 -5.54 -1.55
N HIS A 29 2.23 -6.28 -1.85
CA HIS A 29 2.26 -7.67 -2.31
C HIS A 29 1.46 -7.80 -3.61
N VAL A 30 1.86 -8.73 -4.48
CA VAL A 30 1.13 -9.01 -5.71
C VAL A 30 0.69 -10.47 -5.72
N TYR A 31 -0.50 -10.70 -6.24
CA TYR A 31 -1.06 -12.02 -6.47
C TYR A 31 -1.61 -12.08 -7.89
N SER A 32 -1.07 -12.96 -8.72
CA SER A 32 -1.59 -13.22 -10.05
C SER A 32 -2.74 -14.21 -9.97
N GLU A 33 -3.90 -13.84 -10.52
CA GLU A 33 -5.05 -14.74 -10.65
C GLU A 33 -4.92 -15.58 -11.94
N ASN A 34 -4.54 -14.92 -13.03
CA ASN A 34 -4.36 -15.51 -14.36
C ASN A 34 -3.34 -14.67 -15.16
N PRO A 35 -2.95 -15.08 -16.38
CA PRO A 35 -1.92 -14.35 -17.14
C PRO A 35 -2.24 -12.87 -17.40
N ASP A 36 -3.52 -12.51 -17.44
CA ASP A 36 -3.98 -11.17 -17.79
C ASP A 36 -4.49 -10.37 -16.56
N THR A 37 -4.55 -10.98 -15.36
CA THR A 37 -5.14 -10.39 -14.15
C THR A 37 -4.28 -10.62 -12.91
N ALA A 38 -3.98 -9.54 -12.17
CA ALA A 38 -3.32 -9.60 -10.88
C ALA A 38 -3.87 -8.53 -9.91
N PHE A 39 -3.73 -8.81 -8.62
CA PHE A 39 -4.12 -7.92 -7.53
C PHE A 39 -2.88 -7.35 -6.84
N ILE A 40 -2.90 -6.06 -6.52
CA ILE A 40 -1.88 -5.41 -5.68
C ILE A 40 -2.49 -5.16 -4.31
N PHE A 41 -1.94 -5.81 -3.29
CA PHE A 41 -2.34 -5.62 -1.90
C PHE A 41 -1.39 -4.62 -1.23
N ILE A 42 -1.97 -3.65 -0.53
CA ILE A 42 -1.23 -2.64 0.24
C ILE A 42 -1.70 -2.74 1.68
N THR A 43 -0.77 -2.85 2.64
CA THR A 43 -1.16 -2.97 4.04
C THR A 43 -1.65 -1.63 4.61
N LEU A 44 -2.76 -1.65 5.34
CA LEU A 44 -3.27 -0.47 6.06
C LEU A 44 -2.23 0.11 7.03
N GLU A 45 -1.43 -0.76 7.68
CA GLU A 45 -0.31 -0.35 8.53
C GLU A 45 0.66 0.59 7.80
N SER A 46 1.03 0.27 6.55
CA SER A 46 1.97 1.11 5.79
C SER A 46 1.36 2.44 5.37
N ILE A 47 0.06 2.46 5.09
CA ILE A 47 -0.72 3.68 4.83
C ILE A 47 -0.78 4.55 6.09
N PHE A 48 -1.08 3.95 7.25
CA PHE A 48 -1.14 4.68 8.52
C PHE A 48 0.23 5.23 8.91
N GLY A 49 1.30 4.45 8.67
CA GLY A 49 2.67 4.91 8.83
C GLY A 49 2.99 6.14 7.99
N LEU A 50 2.52 6.19 6.74
CA LEU A 50 2.67 7.36 5.87
C LEU A 50 1.94 8.59 6.41
N ILE A 51 0.67 8.43 6.76
CA ILE A 51 -0.15 9.52 7.30
C ILE A 51 0.48 10.04 8.60
N LYS A 52 0.90 9.13 9.50
CA LYS A 52 1.55 9.47 10.77
C LYS A 52 2.80 10.34 10.58
N ARG A 53 3.60 10.07 9.54
CA ARG A 53 4.81 10.87 9.23
C ARG A 53 4.50 12.30 8.77
N GLN A 54 3.34 12.54 8.16
CA GLN A 54 2.94 13.87 7.69
C GLN A 54 2.38 14.76 8.81
N ILE A 55 1.86 14.16 9.88
CA ILE A 55 1.21 14.89 10.98
C ILE A 55 2.25 15.22 12.05
N LYS A 56 2.70 16.47 12.09
CA LYS A 56 3.76 16.93 13.01
C LYS A 56 3.34 17.04 14.48
N TYR A 57 2.04 16.95 14.78
CA TYR A 57 1.54 17.05 16.15
C TYR A 57 2.09 15.92 17.03
N PRO A 58 2.62 16.19 18.25
CA PRO A 58 3.39 15.21 19.02
C PRO A 58 2.54 14.02 19.46
N ASN A 59 1.41 14.31 20.10
CA ASN A 59 0.49 13.34 20.65
C ASN A 59 -0.58 12.98 19.64
N LYS A 60 -0.41 11.84 18.99
CA LYS A 60 -1.34 11.36 17.98
C LYS A 60 -1.45 9.84 17.95
N GLU A 61 -2.63 9.37 17.60
CA GLU A 61 -2.94 7.98 17.34
C GLU A 61 -3.69 7.89 16.01
N ILE A 62 -3.38 6.88 15.20
CA ILE A 62 -4.05 6.63 13.93
C ILE A 62 -4.58 5.20 13.95
N TYR A 63 -5.87 5.05 13.69
CA TYR A 63 -6.55 3.76 13.69
C TYR A 63 -7.66 3.73 12.64
N TYR A 64 -8.14 2.52 12.34
CA TYR A 64 -9.26 2.32 11.44
C TYR A 64 -10.55 2.25 12.23
N GLU A 65 -11.56 2.98 11.79
CA GLU A 65 -12.93 2.87 12.28
C GLU A 65 -13.83 3.04 11.07
N GLU A 66 -14.29 1.92 10.50
CA GLU A 66 -15.01 1.89 9.23
C GLU A 66 -16.13 2.94 9.18
N PRO A 67 -16.22 3.76 8.11
CA PRO A 67 -15.41 3.77 6.87
C PRO A 67 -14.18 4.70 6.91
N TYR A 68 -13.76 5.13 8.09
CA TYR A 68 -12.76 6.18 8.28
C TYR A 68 -11.39 5.67 8.71
N VAL A 69 -10.37 6.44 8.32
CA VAL A 69 -9.08 6.45 9.00
C VAL A 69 -9.13 7.60 10.00
N VAL A 70 -9.15 7.27 11.29
CA VAL A 70 -9.28 8.25 12.36
C VAL A 70 -7.90 8.68 12.84
N ILE A 71 -7.71 9.98 13.00
CA ILE A 71 -6.50 10.57 13.58
C ILE A 71 -6.92 11.31 14.85
N LYS A 72 -6.62 10.70 16.00
CA LYS A 72 -6.84 11.32 17.31
C LYS A 72 -5.61 12.17 17.68
N VAL A 73 -5.82 13.41 18.10
CA VAL A 73 -4.77 14.33 18.58
C VAL A 73 -5.16 14.97 19.91
N TRP A 74 -4.22 15.20 20.82
CA TRP A 74 -4.52 15.77 22.15
C TRP A 74 -3.34 16.56 22.74
N ARG A 75 -3.62 17.62 23.51
CA ARG A 75 -2.57 18.40 24.17
C ARG A 75 -1.93 17.60 25.31
N GLU A 76 -0.65 17.81 25.58
CA GLU A 76 -0.06 17.42 26.87
C GLU A 76 -0.80 18.19 27.97
N SER A 77 -1.20 17.47 29.02
CA SER A 77 -1.81 18.05 30.23
C SER A 77 -0.73 18.50 31.20
#